data_AF-A0A0M0KU69-F1
#
_entry.id   AF-A0A0M0KU69-F1
#
_cell.length_a   1.000
_cell.length_b   1.000
_cell.length_c   1.000
_cell.angle_alpha   90.00
_cell.angle_beta   90.00
_cell.angle_gamma   90.00
#
_symmetry.space_group_name_H-M   'P 1'
#
loop_
_entity.id
_entity.type
_entity.pdbx_description
1 polymer ?
#
loop_
_entity_poly.entity_id
_entity_poly.type
_entity_poly.pdbx_seq_one_letter_code
_entity_poly.pdbx_strand_id
1 'polypeptide(L)'
;MKKPFKKLALGIILGGSVLALSACGGSPKEQFVTSFLNVESPDQYESNSTIKLNIVPDKSNKTEIEGIDILNNAKVSTHSLIDQKAKKSQTDLTLGSKLGPLSFKTSLPVLMDQKKHKLYISTDDIGRNFGTIMDVPRKFASKLIEVDIKKPSVDGIDPAIITYLRSESFKKYVGKEVGKMIVKKKAPAFKEQDNGDITVSLSEKELQNLALNVIDDVAEKSNDSFNKQQVKEKLNKLLKEDVDLKTFTITANKKDGDIVGHTFNAVLVPPKDNRNVDPKTNIHFTYAVTYNEDGFPAKKNTKVSYYASSDGEEGTVSLNMVTKNKNFNKKPKFSLDPTKRKDDILKPEDLLDLLQYLNVSELDKWAKKLGVKKTGGISIKDGSEKKPITVDQATAAVPTTTEELEAHRNPYKIVEFKDQPIRRVTAPNGEEKVLNFGDSVVNIATGEKMDAYTEEDDDALYEFVTTKVDPNQTYLTWEESSNTQKAGAKQIAVMDTVFRKFNEAISSENYTSEKFQQSYNFLKAAVDPKNVLPSPQNATDQTILKWYEANQEYWRTILANDPTKDAVGFKKAVQEANQQANHFYFLMNVLFSTNAEERLNKEIKSKM
;
A
#
# COMPACT_ATOMS: atom_id res chain seq x y z
N MET A 1 7.84 13.62 5.17
CA MET A 1 8.66 12.39 5.03
C MET A 1 8.86 12.11 3.55
N LYS A 2 10.06 12.35 3.02
CA LYS A 2 10.42 12.05 1.64
C LYS A 2 11.11 10.68 1.59
N LYS A 3 10.67 9.81 0.67
CA LYS A 3 11.37 8.63 0.09
C LYS A 3 11.34 7.29 0.88
N PRO A 4 10.51 6.32 0.45
CA PRO A 4 10.92 4.91 0.39
C PRO A 4 11.25 4.45 -1.04
N PHE A 5 10.84 5.20 -2.07
CA PHE A 5 11.12 4.83 -3.48
C PHE A 5 12.56 5.06 -3.96
N LYS A 6 13.42 5.70 -3.14
CA LYS A 6 14.81 6.02 -3.55
C LYS A 6 15.87 5.01 -3.15
N LYS A 7 15.50 3.87 -2.55
CA LYS A 7 16.42 2.77 -2.23
C LYS A 7 16.20 1.50 -3.06
N LEU A 8 15.21 1.50 -3.97
CA LEU A 8 14.84 0.32 -4.77
C LEU A 8 15.57 0.20 -6.12
N ALA A 9 16.15 1.29 -6.64
CA ALA A 9 16.74 1.32 -7.98
C ALA A 9 18.00 0.43 -8.12
N LEU A 10 18.79 0.24 -7.06
CA LEU A 10 19.92 -0.71 -7.06
C LEU A 10 19.47 -2.16 -6.88
N GLY A 11 18.38 -2.41 -6.15
CA GLY A 11 17.87 -3.76 -5.89
C GLY A 11 17.33 -4.46 -7.14
N ILE A 12 16.81 -3.68 -8.11
CA ILE A 12 16.32 -4.20 -9.39
C ILE A 12 17.47 -4.62 -10.33
N ILE A 13 18.63 -3.96 -10.24
CA ILE A 13 19.81 -4.26 -11.06
C ILE A 13 20.49 -5.59 -10.64
N LEU A 14 20.29 -6.02 -9.39
CA LEU A 14 20.98 -7.19 -8.81
C LEU A 14 20.19 -8.51 -8.86
N GLY A 15 18.94 -8.50 -9.35
CA GLY A 15 18.02 -9.65 -9.29
C GLY A 15 17.91 -10.49 -10.58
N GLY A 16 18.68 -10.21 -11.62
CA GLY A 16 18.44 -10.73 -12.96
C GLY A 16 19.52 -11.66 -13.51
N SER A 17 19.72 -12.85 -12.92
CA SER A 17 20.47 -13.92 -13.60
C SER A 17 20.05 -15.32 -13.09
N VAL A 18 19.53 -16.14 -13.99
CA VAL A 18 19.55 -17.62 -13.91
C VAL A 18 20.91 -17.98 -14.48
N LEU A 19 21.74 -18.83 -13.81
CA LEU A 19 23.08 -19.21 -14.26
C LEU A 19 23.33 -20.77 -14.20
N ALA A 20 24.19 -21.41 -15.01
CA ALA A 20 24.41 -22.87 -15.18
C ALA A 20 25.67 -23.14 -16.04
N LEU A 21 26.25 -24.34 -16.01
CA LEU A 21 27.71 -24.52 -16.01
C LEU A 21 28.24 -25.78 -16.71
N SER A 22 29.42 -25.66 -17.32
CA SER A 22 30.45 -26.72 -17.35
C SER A 22 31.84 -26.08 -17.32
N ALA A 23 32.78 -26.63 -16.54
CA ALA A 23 34.18 -26.22 -16.52
C ALA A 23 35.09 -27.44 -16.35
N CYS A 24 35.84 -27.80 -17.40
CA CYS A 24 37.03 -28.65 -17.28
C CYS A 24 38.26 -27.84 -17.74
N GLY A 25 39.27 -27.72 -16.87
CA GLY A 25 40.69 -27.53 -17.25
C GLY A 25 41.22 -26.14 -17.64
N GLY A 26 40.45 -25.04 -17.59
CA GLY A 26 40.91 -23.70 -18.00
C GLY A 26 41.61 -22.87 -16.90
N SER A 27 42.14 -21.69 -17.25
CA SER A 27 42.61 -20.68 -16.28
C SER A 27 41.48 -20.15 -15.38
N PRO A 28 41.74 -19.52 -14.21
CA PRO A 28 40.68 -18.99 -13.33
C PRO A 28 39.70 -18.04 -14.05
N LYS A 29 40.20 -17.22 -14.98
CA LYS A 29 39.36 -16.37 -15.83
C LYS A 29 38.44 -17.21 -16.73
N GLU A 30 38.98 -18.22 -17.42
CA GLU A 30 38.21 -19.05 -18.35
C GLU A 30 37.17 -19.89 -17.62
N GLN A 31 37.54 -20.51 -16.49
CA GLN A 31 36.61 -21.23 -15.62
C GLN A 31 35.48 -20.31 -15.16
N PHE A 32 35.82 -19.13 -14.64
CA PHE A 32 34.84 -18.14 -14.19
C PHE A 32 33.92 -17.68 -15.33
N VAL A 33 34.47 -17.24 -16.47
CA VAL A 33 33.69 -16.71 -17.58
C VAL A 33 32.77 -17.78 -18.18
N THR A 34 33.29 -18.99 -18.40
CA THR A 34 32.50 -20.11 -18.94
C THR A 34 31.35 -20.44 -18.00
N SER A 35 31.64 -20.49 -16.70
CA SER A 35 30.63 -20.73 -15.67
C SER A 35 29.53 -19.68 -15.59
N PHE A 36 29.90 -18.44 -15.89
CA PHE A 36 29.02 -17.29 -15.83
C PHE A 36 28.16 -17.17 -17.10
N LEU A 37 28.60 -17.69 -18.24
CA LEU A 37 27.93 -17.51 -19.52
C LEU A 37 27.08 -18.72 -19.97
N ASN A 38 27.43 -19.95 -19.58
CA ASN A 38 26.89 -21.18 -20.19
C ASN A 38 25.59 -21.70 -19.56
N VAL A 39 24.64 -20.78 -19.41
CA VAL A 39 23.51 -21.02 -18.53
C VAL A 39 22.29 -21.51 -19.29
N GLU A 40 21.78 -22.66 -18.89
CA GLU A 40 20.44 -23.10 -19.25
C GLU A 40 19.35 -22.50 -18.34
N SER A 41 18.36 -21.89 -19.00
CA SER A 41 17.06 -21.58 -18.39
C SER A 41 16.08 -22.64 -18.86
N PRO A 42 15.55 -23.50 -17.97
CA PRO A 42 14.64 -24.54 -18.40
C PRO A 42 13.32 -23.92 -18.83
N ASP A 43 12.76 -24.51 -19.87
CA ASP A 43 11.45 -24.13 -20.36
C ASP A 43 10.34 -24.38 -19.33
N GLN A 44 10.52 -25.37 -18.44
CA GLN A 44 9.50 -25.85 -17.52
C GLN A 44 10.10 -26.22 -16.16
N TYR A 45 9.71 -25.52 -15.10
CA TYR A 45 10.29 -25.73 -13.77
C TYR A 45 9.34 -25.35 -12.63
N GLU A 46 9.64 -25.91 -11.46
CA GLU A 46 9.01 -25.62 -10.18
C GLU A 46 9.92 -24.69 -9.39
N SER A 47 9.34 -23.71 -8.69
CA SER A 47 10.07 -22.75 -7.85
C SER A 47 9.37 -22.59 -6.51
N ASN A 48 10.08 -22.91 -5.42
CA ASN A 48 9.61 -22.72 -4.06
C ASN A 48 10.41 -21.59 -3.40
N SER A 49 9.79 -20.44 -3.16
CA SER A 49 10.44 -19.31 -2.49
C SER A 49 9.90 -19.12 -1.07
N THR A 50 10.75 -18.66 -0.16
CA THR A 50 10.39 -18.25 1.19
C THR A 50 11.10 -16.94 1.49
N ILE A 51 10.34 -15.94 1.89
CA ILE A 51 10.80 -14.64 2.35
C ILE A 51 10.60 -14.58 3.87
N LYS A 52 11.65 -14.17 4.58
CA LYS A 52 11.66 -13.93 6.02
C LYS A 52 12.24 -12.56 6.30
N LEU A 53 11.53 -11.78 7.08
CA LEU A 53 12.05 -10.56 7.69
C LEU A 53 12.63 -10.91 9.06
N ASN A 54 13.76 -10.31 9.40
CA ASN A 54 14.38 -10.44 10.71
C ASN A 54 14.88 -9.07 11.17
N ILE A 55 14.21 -8.54 12.18
CA ILE A 55 14.47 -7.26 12.84
C ILE A 55 15.03 -7.59 14.23
N VAL A 56 16.19 -7.05 14.53
CA VAL A 56 16.80 -7.11 15.86
C VAL A 56 16.77 -5.67 16.41
N PRO A 57 15.83 -5.34 17.32
CA PRO A 57 15.76 -4.03 17.93
C PRO A 57 16.83 -3.86 19.01
N ASP A 58 17.07 -2.61 19.39
CA ASP A 58 17.82 -2.31 20.61
C ASP A 58 16.99 -2.74 21.84
N LYS A 59 17.67 -3.28 22.85
CA LYS A 59 17.05 -3.96 24.01
C LYS A 59 16.42 -2.98 25.02
N SER A 60 16.48 -1.68 24.78
CA SER A 60 16.09 -0.62 25.72
C SER A 60 14.57 -0.33 25.75
N ASN A 61 13.80 -0.70 24.72
CA ASN A 61 12.36 -0.35 24.61
C ASN A 61 11.42 -1.57 24.53
N LYS A 62 10.74 -1.91 25.63
CA LYS A 62 9.89 -3.12 25.74
C LYS A 62 8.62 -3.10 24.89
N THR A 63 8.05 -1.93 24.57
CA THR A 63 6.77 -1.83 23.84
C THR A 63 6.93 -2.05 22.32
N GLU A 64 8.14 -1.90 21.79
CA GLU A 64 8.45 -2.19 20.37
C GLU A 64 8.68 -3.68 20.09
N ILE A 65 9.02 -4.47 21.13
CA ILE A 65 9.39 -5.89 21.00
C ILE A 65 8.21 -6.74 20.50
N GLU A 66 6.99 -6.49 20.99
CA GLU A 66 5.81 -7.29 20.63
C GLU A 66 5.43 -7.16 19.15
N GLY A 67 5.43 -5.93 18.59
CA GLY A 67 5.15 -5.70 17.16
C GLY A 67 6.24 -6.25 16.23
N ILE A 68 7.49 -6.24 16.69
CA ILE A 68 8.64 -6.80 15.97
C ILE A 68 8.58 -8.34 15.94
N ASP A 69 8.14 -8.98 17.02
CA ASP A 69 7.97 -10.44 17.04
C ASP A 69 6.94 -10.91 16.01
N ILE A 70 5.87 -10.14 15.77
CA ILE A 70 4.89 -10.45 14.72
C ILE A 70 5.56 -10.43 13.33
N LEU A 71 6.36 -9.40 13.07
CA LEU A 71 7.07 -9.22 11.79
C LEU A 71 8.16 -10.28 11.58
N ASN A 72 8.86 -10.68 12.63
CA ASN A 72 9.86 -11.74 12.61
C ASN A 72 9.25 -13.14 12.41
N ASN A 73 8.04 -13.34 12.94
CA ASN A 73 7.30 -14.59 12.76
C ASN A 73 6.51 -14.65 11.44
N ALA A 74 6.36 -13.52 10.74
CA ALA A 74 5.72 -13.47 9.44
C ALA A 74 6.57 -14.19 8.39
N LYS A 75 5.96 -15.15 7.72
CA LYS A 75 6.54 -15.94 6.64
C LYS A 75 5.68 -15.81 5.40
N VAL A 76 6.27 -15.29 4.34
CA VAL A 76 5.70 -15.34 3.00
C VAL A 76 6.41 -16.45 2.24
N SER A 77 5.68 -17.39 1.66
CA SER A 77 6.25 -18.42 0.79
C SER A 77 5.43 -18.56 -0.47
N THR A 78 6.09 -18.81 -1.59
CA THR A 78 5.44 -19.07 -2.87
C THR A 78 5.84 -20.45 -3.36
N HIS A 79 4.88 -21.17 -3.92
CA HIS A 79 5.14 -22.37 -4.73
C HIS A 79 4.69 -22.06 -6.15
N SER A 80 5.58 -22.15 -7.14
CA SER A 80 5.28 -21.77 -8.51
C SER A 80 5.57 -22.90 -9.48
N LEU A 81 4.63 -23.14 -10.40
CA LEU A 81 4.81 -23.98 -11.59
C LEU A 81 4.89 -23.07 -12.80
N ILE A 82 5.95 -23.19 -13.59
CA ILE A 82 6.23 -22.27 -14.71
C ILE A 82 6.39 -23.08 -16.00
N ASP A 83 5.70 -22.65 -17.06
CA ASP A 83 5.83 -23.16 -18.42
C ASP A 83 6.09 -21.99 -19.37
N GLN A 84 7.36 -21.79 -19.71
CA GLN A 84 7.82 -20.72 -20.61
C GLN A 84 7.36 -20.95 -22.05
N LYS A 85 7.23 -22.20 -22.51
CA LYS A 85 6.71 -22.52 -23.87
C LYS A 85 5.25 -22.12 -24.01
N ALA A 86 4.45 -22.44 -22.99
CA ALA A 86 3.05 -22.03 -22.94
C ALA A 86 2.89 -20.54 -22.58
N LYS A 87 3.94 -19.92 -22.01
CA LYS A 87 3.91 -18.60 -21.35
C LYS A 87 2.84 -18.54 -20.26
N LYS A 88 2.81 -19.57 -19.42
CA LYS A 88 1.88 -19.72 -18.30
C LYS A 88 2.63 -20.00 -17.01
N SER A 89 2.12 -19.49 -15.91
CA SER A 89 2.63 -19.83 -14.58
C SER A 89 1.52 -19.85 -13.56
N GLN A 90 1.53 -20.79 -12.63
CA GLN A 90 0.69 -20.74 -11.44
C GLN A 90 1.58 -20.55 -10.21
N THR A 91 1.20 -19.65 -9.33
CA THR A 91 1.88 -19.37 -8.07
C THR A 91 0.90 -19.48 -6.92
N ASP A 92 1.18 -20.37 -5.97
CA ASP A 92 0.47 -20.48 -4.70
C ASP A 92 1.16 -19.56 -3.68
N LEU A 93 0.55 -18.41 -3.41
CA LEU A 93 1.03 -17.44 -2.44
C LEU A 93 0.55 -17.84 -1.04
N THR A 94 1.49 -18.29 -0.21
CA THR A 94 1.22 -18.67 1.17
C THR A 94 1.70 -17.59 2.13
N LEU A 95 0.78 -17.04 2.91
CA LEU A 95 1.07 -16.14 4.02
C LEU A 95 0.86 -16.91 5.33
N GLY A 96 1.80 -16.83 6.26
CA GLY A 96 1.59 -17.34 7.60
C GLY A 96 2.30 -16.50 8.64
N SER A 97 1.74 -16.43 9.84
CA SER A 97 2.42 -15.89 11.01
C SER A 97 1.97 -16.62 12.27
N LYS A 98 2.73 -16.42 13.34
CA LYS A 98 2.45 -16.93 14.68
C LYS A 98 2.30 -15.75 15.64
N LEU A 99 1.24 -15.77 16.44
CA LEU A 99 0.91 -14.80 17.47
C LEU A 99 0.67 -15.56 18.77
N GLY A 100 1.69 -15.68 19.62
CA GLY A 100 1.62 -16.52 20.82
C GLY A 100 1.28 -17.99 20.47
N PRO A 101 0.23 -18.60 21.05
CA PRO A 101 -0.19 -19.97 20.72
C PRO A 101 -0.96 -20.08 19.39
N LEU A 102 -1.38 -18.96 18.78
CA LEU A 102 -2.17 -18.96 17.55
C LEU A 102 -1.25 -18.95 16.32
N SER A 103 -1.58 -19.79 15.32
CA SER A 103 -0.91 -19.78 14.02
C SER A 103 -1.94 -19.65 12.91
N PHE A 104 -1.73 -18.71 11.99
CA PHE A 104 -2.52 -18.65 10.75
C PHE A 104 -1.64 -19.01 9.56
N LYS A 105 -2.22 -19.70 8.59
CA LYS A 105 -1.60 -20.02 7.31
C LYS A 105 -2.68 -20.02 6.24
N THR A 106 -2.59 -19.09 5.30
CA THR A 106 -3.49 -18.95 4.14
C THR A 106 -2.69 -19.15 2.87
N SER A 107 -3.24 -19.84 1.86
CA SER A 107 -2.57 -20.13 0.60
C SER A 107 -3.46 -19.81 -0.61
N LEU A 108 -3.11 -18.80 -1.39
CA LEU A 108 -3.89 -18.36 -2.53
C LEU A 108 -3.21 -18.75 -3.86
N PRO A 109 -3.75 -19.70 -4.63
CA PRO A 109 -3.28 -20.01 -5.97
C PRO A 109 -3.66 -18.90 -6.96
N VAL A 110 -2.70 -18.49 -7.79
CA VAL A 110 -2.86 -17.46 -8.81
C VAL A 110 -2.29 -17.98 -10.12
N LEU A 111 -3.08 -17.99 -11.20
CA LEU A 111 -2.63 -18.38 -12.53
C LEU A 111 -2.42 -17.15 -13.41
N MET A 112 -1.26 -17.02 -14.03
CA MET A 112 -0.95 -15.99 -15.02
C MET A 112 -0.83 -16.61 -16.41
N ASP A 113 -1.57 -16.07 -17.38
CA ASP A 113 -1.48 -16.39 -18.80
C ASP A 113 -0.95 -15.16 -19.55
N GLN A 114 0.34 -15.19 -19.88
CA GLN A 114 1.02 -14.06 -20.51
C GLN A 114 0.63 -13.90 -21.99
N LYS A 115 0.20 -14.98 -22.68
CA LYS A 115 -0.27 -14.87 -24.07
C LYS A 115 -1.60 -14.11 -24.13
N LYS A 116 -2.46 -14.34 -23.15
CA LYS A 116 -3.76 -13.66 -23.05
C LYS A 116 -3.70 -12.32 -22.30
N HIS A 117 -2.58 -12.04 -21.62
CA HIS A 117 -2.46 -10.93 -20.68
C HIS A 117 -3.54 -10.97 -19.59
N LYS A 118 -3.75 -12.16 -19.01
CA LYS A 118 -4.74 -12.37 -17.94
C LYS A 118 -4.13 -13.01 -16.71
N LEU A 119 -4.68 -12.66 -15.56
CA LEU A 119 -4.44 -13.30 -14.26
C LEU A 119 -5.76 -13.87 -13.75
N TYR A 120 -5.72 -15.08 -13.20
CA TYR A 120 -6.90 -15.81 -12.73
C TYR A 120 -6.74 -16.21 -11.27
N ILE A 121 -7.80 -16.02 -10.48
CA ILE A 121 -7.89 -16.43 -9.07
C ILE A 121 -9.24 -17.12 -8.88
N SER A 122 -9.29 -18.23 -8.15
CA SER A 122 -10.55 -18.88 -7.79
C SER A 122 -11.14 -18.27 -6.54
N THR A 123 -12.43 -17.95 -6.57
CA THR A 123 -13.18 -17.48 -5.41
C THR A 123 -13.35 -18.57 -4.35
N ASP A 124 -13.41 -19.85 -4.76
CA ASP A 124 -13.38 -20.98 -3.82
C ASP A 124 -12.08 -21.00 -3.01
N ASP A 125 -10.96 -20.60 -3.63
CA ASP A 125 -9.68 -20.55 -2.94
C ASP A 125 -9.63 -19.36 -1.97
N ILE A 126 -10.26 -18.24 -2.31
CA ILE A 126 -10.45 -17.13 -1.36
C ILE A 126 -11.32 -17.60 -0.19
N GLY A 127 -12.47 -18.20 -0.46
CA GLY A 127 -13.39 -18.70 0.56
C GLY A 127 -12.80 -19.81 1.42
N ARG A 128 -12.00 -20.73 0.89
CA ARG A 128 -11.37 -21.79 1.70
C ARG A 128 -10.25 -21.27 2.57
N ASN A 129 -9.44 -20.35 2.06
CA ASN A 129 -8.24 -19.89 2.76
C ASN A 129 -8.49 -18.69 3.66
N PHE A 130 -9.57 -17.96 3.40
CA PHE A 130 -9.97 -16.80 4.18
C PHE A 130 -11.38 -16.90 4.76
N GLY A 131 -12.15 -17.98 4.50
CA GLY A 131 -13.55 -18.14 4.95
C GLY A 131 -13.78 -18.06 6.45
N THR A 132 -12.78 -18.39 7.26
CA THR A 132 -12.82 -18.24 8.72
C THR A 132 -12.65 -16.79 9.18
N ILE A 133 -12.20 -15.90 8.27
CA ILE A 133 -11.92 -14.48 8.50
C ILE A 133 -12.88 -13.60 7.68
N MET A 134 -13.33 -14.08 6.52
CA MET A 134 -14.11 -13.37 5.52
C MET A 134 -15.19 -14.32 4.98
N ASP A 135 -16.45 -14.06 5.30
CA ASP A 135 -17.56 -14.87 4.80
C ASP A 135 -17.77 -14.54 3.31
N VAL A 136 -17.16 -15.33 2.41
CA VAL A 136 -17.28 -15.12 0.96
C VAL A 136 -18.71 -15.41 0.53
N PRO A 137 -19.45 -14.43 0.00
CA PRO A 137 -20.85 -14.63 -0.37
C PRO A 137 -21.05 -15.83 -1.31
N ARG A 138 -22.07 -16.65 -1.03
CA ARG A 138 -22.35 -17.90 -1.77
C ARG A 138 -22.47 -17.72 -3.28
N LYS A 139 -22.88 -16.55 -3.76
CA LYS A 139 -23.02 -16.28 -5.20
C LYS A 139 -21.69 -16.11 -5.93
N PHE A 140 -20.60 -15.88 -5.22
CA PHE A 140 -19.26 -15.93 -5.78
C PHE A 140 -18.67 -17.34 -5.74
N ALA A 141 -19.32 -18.33 -5.13
CA ALA A 141 -18.78 -19.70 -5.07
C ALA A 141 -18.55 -20.28 -6.47
N SER A 142 -17.46 -21.03 -6.62
CA SER A 142 -17.03 -21.72 -7.84
C SER A 142 -16.67 -20.83 -9.03
N LYS A 143 -16.59 -19.51 -8.83
CA LYS A 143 -16.20 -18.54 -9.85
C LYS A 143 -14.69 -18.33 -9.96
N LEU A 144 -14.27 -17.77 -11.09
CA LEU A 144 -12.91 -17.31 -11.37
C LEU A 144 -12.92 -15.79 -11.52
N ILE A 145 -12.08 -15.11 -10.75
CA ILE A 145 -11.72 -13.73 -11.00
C ILE A 145 -10.75 -13.71 -12.18
N GLU A 146 -11.06 -12.93 -13.22
CA GLU A 146 -10.14 -12.63 -14.32
C GLU A 146 -9.69 -11.17 -14.23
N VAL A 147 -8.38 -10.94 -14.17
CA VAL A 147 -7.78 -9.60 -14.16
C VAL A 147 -6.97 -9.39 -15.44
N ASP A 148 -7.26 -8.30 -16.14
CA ASP A 148 -6.45 -7.88 -17.28
C ASP A 148 -5.13 -7.26 -16.79
N ILE A 149 -4.00 -7.84 -17.21
CA ILE A 149 -2.67 -7.36 -16.81
C ILE A 149 -2.05 -6.43 -17.85
N LYS A 150 -2.78 -6.00 -18.90
CA LYS A 150 -2.30 -4.96 -19.83
C LYS A 150 -2.21 -3.57 -19.19
N LYS A 151 -2.85 -3.34 -18.04
CA LYS A 151 -2.83 -2.06 -17.32
C LYS A 151 -2.66 -2.22 -15.80
N PRO A 152 -1.51 -2.67 -15.27
CA PRO A 152 -1.21 -2.47 -13.86
C PRO A 152 -0.79 -1.00 -13.70
N SER A 153 -1.72 -0.12 -13.34
CA SER A 153 -1.39 1.23 -12.90
C SER A 153 -0.71 1.14 -11.55
N VAL A 154 0.62 1.08 -11.54
CA VAL A 154 1.42 1.51 -10.41
C VAL A 154 1.75 2.96 -10.70
N ASP A 155 1.33 3.88 -9.81
CA ASP A 155 1.53 5.33 -9.93
C ASP A 155 2.89 5.68 -10.55
N GLY A 156 2.87 6.24 -11.77
CA GLY A 156 4.03 6.85 -12.43
C GLY A 156 4.99 5.91 -13.18
N ILE A 157 4.71 4.61 -13.33
CA ILE A 157 5.52 3.70 -14.17
C ILE A 157 4.62 3.02 -15.20
N ASP A 158 4.98 3.13 -16.47
CA ASP A 158 4.27 2.51 -17.59
C ASP A 158 4.14 0.98 -17.38
N PRO A 159 2.92 0.39 -17.41
CA PRO A 159 2.66 -1.05 -17.48
C PRO A 159 3.60 -1.85 -18.38
N ALA A 160 3.96 -1.29 -19.54
CA ALA A 160 4.85 -1.92 -20.51
C ALA A 160 6.28 -2.04 -19.95
N ILE A 161 6.74 -1.06 -19.18
CA ILE A 161 8.04 -1.07 -18.49
C ILE A 161 8.04 -2.16 -17.42
N ILE A 162 7.00 -2.24 -16.58
CA ILE A 162 6.91 -3.28 -15.54
C ILE A 162 6.89 -4.67 -16.17
N THR A 163 6.15 -4.84 -17.26
CA THR A 163 6.09 -6.10 -18.02
C THR A 163 7.45 -6.44 -18.62
N TYR A 164 8.14 -5.45 -19.17
CA TYR A 164 9.48 -5.61 -19.72
C TYR A 164 10.50 -6.00 -18.66
N LEU A 165 10.56 -5.30 -17.53
CA LEU A 165 11.46 -5.61 -16.41
C LEU A 165 11.27 -7.03 -15.84
N ARG A 166 10.07 -7.60 -16.02
CA ARG A 166 9.75 -8.99 -15.61
C ARG A 166 10.00 -10.02 -16.70
N SER A 167 10.28 -9.58 -17.93
CA SER A 167 10.43 -10.44 -19.10
C SER A 167 11.76 -11.21 -19.10
N GLU A 168 11.77 -12.38 -19.76
CA GLU A 168 13.01 -13.12 -20.01
C GLU A 168 13.98 -12.33 -20.90
N SER A 169 13.48 -11.48 -21.79
CA SER A 169 14.32 -10.59 -22.61
C SER A 169 15.15 -9.65 -21.75
N PHE A 170 14.55 -9.00 -20.75
CA PHE A 170 15.26 -8.11 -19.85
C PHE A 170 16.30 -8.86 -19.00
N LYS A 171 15.93 -10.04 -18.46
CA LYS A 171 16.88 -10.89 -17.71
C LYS A 171 18.09 -11.29 -18.57
N LYS A 172 17.85 -11.70 -19.82
CA LYS A 172 18.91 -12.02 -20.79
C LYS A 172 19.77 -10.80 -21.13
N TYR A 173 19.16 -9.63 -21.28
CA TYR A 173 19.88 -8.38 -21.53
C TYR A 173 20.84 -8.05 -20.38
N VAL A 174 20.33 -8.00 -19.14
CA VAL A 174 21.15 -7.70 -17.95
C VAL A 174 22.27 -8.72 -17.80
N GLY A 175 21.96 -10.02 -17.90
CA GLY A 175 22.97 -11.08 -17.84
C GLY A 175 24.06 -10.93 -18.91
N LYS A 176 23.68 -10.55 -20.13
CA LYS A 176 24.62 -10.28 -21.23
C LYS A 176 25.50 -9.06 -20.94
N GLU A 177 24.94 -7.97 -20.42
CA GLU A 177 25.71 -6.76 -20.10
C GLU A 177 26.72 -7.02 -18.98
N VAL A 178 26.30 -7.70 -17.91
CA VAL A 178 27.22 -8.13 -16.84
C VAL A 178 28.28 -9.09 -17.39
N GLY A 179 27.88 -10.05 -18.22
CA GLY A 179 28.80 -10.99 -18.88
C GLY A 179 29.87 -10.27 -19.72
N LYS A 180 29.48 -9.27 -20.52
CA LYS A 180 30.42 -8.43 -21.29
C LYS A 180 31.45 -7.75 -20.39
N MET A 181 31.02 -7.24 -19.23
CA MET A 181 31.92 -6.57 -18.29
C MET A 181 32.95 -7.55 -17.72
N ILE A 182 32.51 -8.75 -17.34
CA ILE A 182 33.37 -9.79 -16.79
C ILE A 182 34.36 -10.30 -17.85
N VAL A 183 33.91 -10.60 -19.07
CA VAL A 183 34.76 -11.09 -20.17
C VAL A 183 35.89 -10.11 -20.51
N LYS A 184 35.59 -8.80 -20.47
CA LYS A 184 36.56 -7.72 -20.77
C LYS A 184 37.65 -7.57 -19.70
N LYS A 185 37.46 -8.11 -18.49
CA LYS A 185 38.49 -8.02 -17.44
C LYS A 185 39.72 -8.85 -17.80
N LYS A 186 40.90 -8.34 -17.43
CA LYS A 186 42.18 -9.05 -17.60
C LYS A 186 42.31 -10.18 -16.57
N ALA A 187 43.13 -11.19 -16.88
CA ALA A 187 43.33 -12.35 -16.00
C ALA A 187 43.68 -12.00 -14.53
N PRO A 188 44.51 -10.99 -14.22
CA PRO A 188 44.83 -10.63 -12.84
C PRO A 188 43.64 -10.10 -12.01
N ALA A 189 42.52 -9.77 -12.65
CA ALA A 189 41.31 -9.35 -11.94
C ALA A 189 40.55 -10.53 -11.30
N PHE A 190 40.89 -11.77 -11.68
CA PHE A 190 40.30 -13.01 -11.18
C PHE A 190 41.24 -13.59 -10.13
N LYS A 191 40.85 -13.52 -8.86
CA LYS A 191 41.65 -13.97 -7.73
C LYS A 191 41.12 -15.31 -7.23
N GLU A 192 41.94 -16.34 -7.29
CA GLU A 192 41.67 -17.61 -6.62
C GLU A 192 41.94 -17.45 -5.12
N GLN A 193 41.02 -17.95 -4.30
CA GLN A 193 41.11 -17.96 -2.85
C GLN A 193 41.66 -19.30 -2.35
N ASP A 194 42.03 -19.37 -1.07
CA ASP A 194 42.61 -20.58 -0.44
C ASP A 194 41.68 -21.80 -0.51
N ASN A 195 40.37 -21.58 -0.59
CA ASN A 195 39.36 -22.63 -0.73
C ASN A 195 39.09 -23.02 -2.20
N GLY A 196 39.84 -22.46 -3.16
CA GLY A 196 39.67 -22.66 -4.60
C GLY A 196 38.62 -21.76 -5.26
N ASP A 197 37.88 -20.95 -4.51
CA ASP A 197 36.88 -20.04 -5.08
C ASP A 197 37.54 -18.93 -5.91
N ILE A 198 36.88 -18.51 -6.98
CA ILE A 198 37.41 -17.46 -7.87
C ILE A 198 36.59 -16.19 -7.70
N THR A 199 37.21 -15.11 -7.24
CA THR A 199 36.55 -13.82 -7.02
C THR A 199 36.99 -12.76 -8.03
N VAL A 200 36.02 -11.98 -8.49
CA VAL A 200 36.23 -10.80 -9.32
C VAL A 200 35.47 -9.61 -8.75
N SER A 201 36.12 -8.45 -8.68
CA SER A 201 35.50 -7.21 -8.21
C SER A 201 35.05 -6.33 -9.37
N LEU A 202 33.88 -5.70 -9.25
CA LEU A 202 33.44 -4.64 -10.16
C LEU A 202 33.72 -3.28 -9.52
N SER A 203 34.22 -2.36 -10.32
CA SER A 203 34.38 -0.96 -9.93
C SER A 203 33.04 -0.22 -9.95
N GLU A 204 32.98 0.90 -9.23
CA GLU A 204 31.81 1.77 -9.22
C GLU A 204 31.45 2.27 -10.63
N LYS A 205 32.46 2.68 -11.42
CA LYS A 205 32.28 3.13 -12.82
C LYS A 205 31.68 2.04 -13.71
N GLU A 206 32.09 0.80 -13.50
CA GLU A 206 31.55 -0.35 -14.22
C GLU A 206 30.06 -0.55 -13.91
N LEU A 207 29.66 -0.44 -12.65
CA LEU A 207 28.26 -0.56 -12.22
C LEU A 207 27.41 0.65 -12.64
N GLN A 208 27.96 1.85 -12.61
CA GLN A 208 27.33 3.05 -13.17
C GLN A 208 26.99 2.85 -14.66
N ASN A 209 27.95 2.35 -15.43
CA ASN A 209 27.73 2.06 -16.85
C ASN A 209 26.67 0.98 -17.05
N LEU A 210 26.66 -0.08 -16.24
CA LEU A 210 25.60 -1.10 -16.28
C LEU A 210 24.22 -0.49 -16.03
N ALA A 211 24.09 0.34 -15.00
CA ALA A 211 22.83 1.00 -14.65
C ALA A 211 22.35 1.92 -15.78
N LEU A 212 23.27 2.67 -16.41
CA LEU A 212 22.96 3.52 -17.57
C LEU A 212 22.53 2.68 -18.79
N ASN A 213 23.20 1.56 -19.07
CA ASN A 213 22.83 0.67 -20.17
C ASN A 213 21.43 0.07 -19.95
N VAL A 214 21.13 -0.36 -18.72
CA VAL A 214 19.80 -0.85 -18.34
C VAL A 214 18.72 0.21 -18.53
N ILE A 215 18.99 1.46 -18.13
CA ILE A 215 18.07 2.59 -18.37
C ILE A 215 17.85 2.80 -19.86
N ASP A 216 18.92 2.73 -20.66
CA ASP A 216 18.84 2.97 -22.10
C ASP A 216 18.02 1.90 -22.80
N ASP A 217 18.21 0.63 -22.44
CA ASP A 217 17.41 -0.48 -22.95
C ASP A 217 15.93 -0.40 -22.51
N VAL A 218 15.67 -0.05 -21.25
CA VAL A 218 14.29 0.21 -20.79
C VAL A 218 13.65 1.36 -21.58
N ALA A 219 14.39 2.44 -21.82
CA ALA A 219 13.91 3.60 -22.58
C ALA A 219 13.58 3.23 -24.04
N GLU A 220 14.43 2.44 -24.70
CA GLU A 220 14.21 1.98 -26.07
C GLU A 220 12.98 1.07 -26.20
N LYS A 221 12.65 0.33 -25.14
CA LYS A 221 11.51 -0.60 -25.12
C LYS A 221 10.22 0.03 -24.60
N SER A 222 10.29 1.24 -24.03
CA SER A 222 9.13 2.03 -23.62
C SER A 222 8.72 3.00 -24.72
N ASN A 223 7.48 2.95 -25.18
CA ASN A 223 6.95 3.91 -26.16
C ASN A 223 6.82 5.31 -25.50
N ASP A 224 7.76 6.21 -25.77
CA ASP A 224 7.82 7.68 -25.52
C ASP A 224 7.45 8.25 -24.12
N SER A 225 6.94 7.45 -23.19
CA SER A 225 6.53 7.87 -21.85
C SER A 225 7.70 7.94 -20.85
N PHE A 226 8.86 7.39 -21.20
CA PHE A 226 10.04 7.34 -20.34
C PHE A 226 10.99 8.52 -20.58
N ASN A 227 10.99 9.48 -19.65
CA ASN A 227 11.95 10.58 -19.67
C ASN A 227 13.36 10.10 -19.25
N LYS A 228 14.10 9.57 -20.23
CA LYS A 228 15.47 9.05 -20.10
C LYS A 228 16.41 10.05 -19.41
N GLN A 229 16.28 11.34 -19.70
CA GLN A 229 17.17 12.38 -19.17
C GLN A 229 16.94 12.60 -17.67
N GLN A 230 15.68 12.68 -17.22
CA GLN A 230 15.35 12.78 -15.80
C GLN A 230 15.80 11.56 -14.99
N VAL A 231 15.68 10.35 -15.56
CA VAL A 231 16.14 9.12 -14.86
C VAL A 231 17.65 9.07 -14.78
N LYS A 232 18.38 9.45 -15.84
CA LYS A 232 19.84 9.56 -15.82
C LYS A 232 20.33 10.58 -14.80
N GLU A 233 19.70 11.76 -14.73
CA GLU A 233 20.02 12.78 -13.74
C GLU A 233 19.77 12.29 -12.30
N LYS A 234 18.62 11.66 -12.04
CA LYS A 234 18.30 11.09 -10.73
C LYS A 234 19.24 9.95 -10.33
N LEU A 235 19.61 9.08 -11.27
CA LEU A 235 20.56 8.00 -11.02
C LEU A 235 21.96 8.56 -10.72
N ASN A 236 22.44 9.50 -11.53
CA ASN A 236 23.72 10.16 -11.30
C ASN A 236 23.77 10.86 -9.95
N LYS A 237 22.67 11.52 -9.57
CA LYS A 237 22.52 12.12 -8.24
C LYS A 237 22.59 11.06 -7.14
N LEU A 238 21.84 9.97 -7.27
CA LEU A 238 21.80 8.89 -6.28
C LEU A 238 23.18 8.23 -6.07
N LEU A 239 23.89 7.95 -7.17
CA LEU A 239 25.19 7.28 -7.16
C LEU A 239 26.35 8.18 -6.72
N LYS A 240 26.17 9.51 -6.70
CA LYS A 240 27.21 10.48 -6.30
C LYS A 240 26.97 11.15 -4.96
N GLU A 241 25.70 11.34 -4.59
CA GLU A 241 25.34 12.17 -3.43
C GLU A 241 24.69 11.37 -2.29
N ASP A 242 24.02 10.24 -2.58
CA ASP A 242 23.20 9.54 -1.59
C ASP A 242 23.86 8.25 -1.04
N VAL A 243 24.79 7.61 -1.78
CA VAL A 243 25.39 6.31 -1.41
C VAL A 243 26.79 6.13 -2.01
N ASP A 244 27.76 5.69 -1.20
CA ASP A 244 29.08 5.23 -1.65
C ASP A 244 29.12 3.69 -1.75
N LEU A 245 29.59 3.16 -2.88
CA LEU A 245 29.84 1.73 -3.04
C LEU A 245 31.23 1.38 -2.50
N LYS A 246 31.28 0.63 -1.39
CA LYS A 246 32.54 0.20 -0.80
C LYS A 246 33.11 -1.03 -1.51
N THR A 247 32.27 -2.02 -1.79
CA THR A 247 32.68 -3.25 -2.47
C THR A 247 31.54 -3.80 -3.33
N PHE A 248 31.91 -4.35 -4.48
CA PHE A 248 31.06 -5.26 -5.26
C PHE A 248 31.90 -6.42 -5.76
N THR A 249 31.63 -7.63 -5.28
CA THR A 249 32.36 -8.84 -5.66
C THR A 249 31.42 -9.91 -6.18
N ILE A 250 31.91 -10.66 -7.17
CA ILE A 250 31.28 -11.87 -7.68
C ILE A 250 32.27 -13.01 -7.44
N THR A 251 31.84 -14.04 -6.74
CA THR A 251 32.64 -15.21 -6.41
C THR A 251 32.02 -16.42 -7.11
N ALA A 252 32.78 -17.13 -7.93
CA ALA A 252 32.44 -18.46 -8.39
C ALA A 252 32.87 -19.46 -7.31
N ASN A 253 31.91 -20.17 -6.73
CA ASN A 253 32.15 -21.09 -5.63
C ASN A 253 32.51 -22.47 -6.18
N LYS A 254 33.63 -23.05 -5.74
CA LYS A 254 34.08 -24.38 -6.17
C LYS A 254 33.77 -25.45 -5.13
N LYS A 255 33.50 -26.66 -5.61
CA LYS A 255 33.49 -27.88 -4.82
C LYS A 255 34.01 -29.02 -5.67
N ASP A 256 34.95 -29.79 -5.13
CA ASP A 256 35.56 -30.94 -5.80
C ASP A 256 36.18 -30.60 -7.19
N GLY A 257 36.64 -29.36 -7.35
CA GLY A 257 37.22 -28.84 -8.60
C GLY A 257 36.22 -28.19 -9.56
N ASP A 258 34.92 -28.45 -9.38
CA ASP A 258 33.86 -27.92 -10.22
C ASP A 258 33.24 -26.67 -9.61
N ILE A 259 32.82 -25.72 -10.46
CA ILE A 259 32.04 -24.57 -9.98
C ILE A 259 30.62 -25.04 -9.73
N VAL A 260 30.13 -24.83 -8.50
CA VAL A 260 28.80 -25.26 -8.06
C VAL A 260 27.85 -24.09 -7.82
N GLY A 261 28.31 -22.85 -7.96
CA GLY A 261 27.50 -21.67 -7.69
C GLY A 261 28.20 -20.34 -7.93
N HIS A 262 27.46 -19.25 -7.81
CA HIS A 262 28.03 -17.91 -7.72
C HIS A 262 27.45 -17.13 -6.53
N THR A 263 28.29 -16.31 -5.90
CA THR A 263 27.92 -15.42 -4.80
C THR A 263 28.25 -13.98 -5.18
N PHE A 264 27.26 -13.11 -5.12
CA PHE A 264 27.37 -11.68 -5.37
C PHE A 264 27.28 -10.97 -4.04
N ASN A 265 28.27 -10.15 -3.71
CA ASN A 265 28.26 -9.35 -2.49
C ASN A 265 28.42 -7.88 -2.84
N ALA A 266 27.60 -7.03 -2.23
CA ALA A 266 27.73 -5.59 -2.32
C ALA A 266 27.62 -4.95 -0.94
N VAL A 267 28.51 -3.99 -0.65
CA VAL A 267 28.44 -3.17 0.57
C VAL A 267 28.32 -1.71 0.17
N LEU A 268 27.21 -1.12 0.58
CA LEU A 268 26.90 0.29 0.38
C LEU A 268 27.02 1.02 1.72
N VAL A 269 27.65 2.18 1.71
CA VAL A 269 27.84 3.03 2.89
C VAL A 269 27.34 4.46 2.61
N PRO A 270 26.99 5.24 3.64
CA PRO A 270 26.70 6.65 3.49
C PRO A 270 27.89 7.41 2.86
N PRO A 271 27.64 8.48 2.09
CA PRO A 271 28.70 9.31 1.55
C PRO A 271 29.51 9.97 2.66
N LYS A 272 30.84 10.04 2.48
CA LYS A 272 31.79 10.57 3.48
C LYS A 272 31.46 11.98 4.01
N ASP A 273 30.78 12.80 3.21
CA ASP A 273 30.49 14.21 3.55
C ASP A 273 29.16 14.41 4.29
N ASN A 274 28.36 13.34 4.49
CA ASN A 274 27.06 13.43 5.14
C ASN A 274 27.19 13.34 6.67
N ARG A 275 27.40 14.48 7.33
CA ARG A 275 27.57 14.59 8.79
C ARG A 275 26.35 14.16 9.63
N ASN A 276 25.21 13.90 9.00
CA ASN A 276 23.95 13.58 9.68
C ASN A 276 23.63 12.08 9.71
N VAL A 277 24.54 11.21 9.24
CA VAL A 277 24.36 9.76 9.25
C VAL A 277 25.61 9.11 9.84
N ASP A 278 25.43 8.25 10.85
CA ASP A 278 26.54 7.53 11.48
C ASP A 278 27.31 6.72 10.42
N PRO A 279 28.66 6.86 10.33
CA PRO A 279 29.50 6.11 9.38
C PRO A 279 29.44 4.58 9.56
N LYS A 280 28.92 4.07 10.67
CA LYS A 280 28.63 2.64 10.87
C LYS A 280 27.40 2.16 10.11
N THR A 281 26.52 3.07 9.68
CA THR A 281 25.34 2.71 8.88
C THR A 281 25.79 2.06 7.58
N ASN A 282 25.26 0.89 7.23
CA ASN A 282 25.63 0.21 5.98
C ASN A 282 24.51 -0.71 5.49
N ILE A 283 24.52 -0.97 4.18
CA ILE A 283 23.65 -1.95 3.54
C ILE A 283 24.55 -3.05 2.97
N HIS A 284 24.31 -4.28 3.42
CA HIS A 284 24.93 -5.48 2.86
C HIS A 284 23.92 -6.20 2.00
N PHE A 285 24.29 -6.44 0.76
CA PHE A 285 23.54 -7.28 -0.17
C PHE A 285 24.36 -8.53 -0.47
N THR A 286 23.75 -9.69 -0.31
CA THR A 286 24.30 -10.97 -0.75
C THR A 286 23.27 -11.69 -1.61
N TYR A 287 23.66 -12.12 -2.80
CA TYR A 287 22.89 -13.04 -3.62
C TYR A 287 23.75 -14.24 -3.95
N ALA A 288 23.36 -15.42 -3.47
CA ALA A 288 24.04 -16.68 -3.77
C ALA A 288 23.13 -17.57 -4.62
N VAL A 289 23.70 -18.20 -5.63
CA VAL A 289 23.04 -19.22 -6.45
C VAL A 289 23.88 -20.48 -6.44
N THR A 290 23.23 -21.62 -6.30
CA THR A 290 23.81 -22.96 -6.39
C THR A 290 23.15 -23.70 -7.55
N TYR A 291 23.96 -24.45 -8.29
CA TYR A 291 23.58 -25.18 -9.48
C TYR A 291 23.44 -26.68 -9.20
N ASN A 292 22.62 -27.35 -10.00
CA ASN A 292 22.58 -28.81 -10.11
C ASN A 292 23.64 -29.31 -11.11
N GLU A 293 23.77 -30.63 -11.29
CA GLU A 293 24.67 -31.24 -12.27
C GLU A 293 24.32 -30.88 -13.73
N ASP A 294 23.05 -30.66 -14.03
CA ASP A 294 22.58 -30.10 -15.31
C ASP A 294 22.86 -28.59 -15.44
N GLY A 295 23.58 -28.04 -14.47
CA GLY A 295 23.89 -26.63 -14.30
C GLY A 295 22.70 -25.79 -13.80
N PHE A 296 21.47 -26.28 -13.80
CA PHE A 296 20.29 -25.46 -13.49
C PHE A 296 20.35 -24.83 -12.08
N PRO A 297 19.93 -23.55 -11.86
CA PRO A 297 19.84 -22.95 -10.53
C PRO A 297 18.93 -23.69 -9.55
N ALA A 298 19.51 -24.63 -8.81
CA ALA A 298 18.84 -25.43 -7.80
C ALA A 298 18.37 -24.60 -6.61
N LYS A 299 19.20 -23.65 -6.17
CA LYS A 299 18.94 -22.85 -4.97
C LYS A 299 19.43 -21.42 -5.18
N LYS A 300 18.63 -20.45 -4.74
CA LYS A 300 19.00 -19.04 -4.67
C LYS A 300 18.78 -18.55 -3.24
N ASN A 301 19.69 -17.73 -2.74
CA ASN A 301 19.58 -17.10 -1.43
C ASN A 301 19.92 -15.62 -1.57
N THR A 302 18.94 -14.76 -1.34
CA THR A 302 19.12 -13.31 -1.31
C THR A 302 19.01 -12.83 0.12
N LYS A 303 20.02 -12.11 0.59
CA LYS A 303 20.02 -11.44 1.89
C LYS A 303 20.29 -9.96 1.70
N VAL A 304 19.43 -9.12 2.24
CA VAL A 304 19.67 -7.68 2.35
C VAL A 304 19.65 -7.34 3.82
N SER A 305 20.77 -6.88 4.37
CA SER A 305 20.86 -6.39 5.74
C SER A 305 21.08 -4.88 5.72
N TYR A 306 20.29 -4.16 6.50
CA TYR A 306 20.50 -2.76 6.82
C TYR A 306 20.89 -2.67 8.29
N TYR A 307 22.06 -2.07 8.54
CA TYR A 307 22.56 -1.76 9.86
C TYR A 307 22.41 -0.25 10.05
N ALA A 308 21.70 0.14 11.10
CA ALA A 308 21.53 1.53 11.50
C ALA A 308 22.19 1.75 12.85
N SER A 309 22.86 2.89 12.98
CA SER A 309 23.41 3.38 14.25
C SER A 309 23.02 4.85 14.37
N SER A 310 22.46 5.26 15.50
CA SER A 310 22.15 6.66 15.83
C SER A 310 22.27 6.84 17.33
N ASP A 311 23.00 7.86 17.79
CA ASP A 311 23.10 8.26 19.19
C ASP A 311 23.47 7.12 20.18
N GLY A 312 24.24 6.13 19.72
CA GLY A 312 24.67 4.98 20.53
C GLY A 312 23.73 3.77 20.51
N GLU A 313 22.56 3.88 19.86
CA GLU A 313 21.62 2.78 19.63
C GLU A 313 21.94 2.08 18.30
N GLU A 314 22.00 0.73 18.31
CA GLU A 314 22.31 -0.08 17.14
C GLU A 314 21.15 -1.03 16.81
N GLY A 315 20.74 -1.06 15.53
CA GLY A 315 19.64 -1.91 15.06
C GLY A 315 19.96 -2.58 13.73
N THR A 316 19.47 -3.81 13.53
CA THR A 316 19.61 -4.54 12.26
C THR A 316 18.26 -4.96 11.72
N VAL A 317 18.00 -4.62 10.45
CA VAL A 317 16.87 -5.16 9.68
C VAL A 317 17.43 -6.00 8.55
N SER A 318 17.00 -7.25 8.44
CA SER A 318 17.44 -8.15 7.39
C SER A 318 16.28 -8.85 6.68
N LEU A 319 16.29 -8.80 5.36
CA LEU A 319 15.36 -9.53 4.50
C LEU A 319 16.10 -10.73 3.89
N ASN A 320 15.62 -11.93 4.15
CA ASN A 320 16.18 -13.18 3.63
C ASN A 320 15.17 -13.86 2.71
N MET A 321 15.54 -14.10 1.46
CA MET A 321 14.74 -14.83 0.48
C MET A 321 15.49 -16.08 0.04
N VAL A 322 14.94 -17.25 0.30
CA VAL A 322 15.46 -18.53 -0.19
C VAL A 322 14.52 -19.06 -1.25
N THR A 323 15.05 -19.35 -2.44
CA THR A 323 14.31 -20.01 -3.52
C THR A 323 14.96 -21.35 -3.83
N LYS A 324 14.16 -22.40 -4.00
CA LYS A 324 14.60 -23.70 -4.51
C LYS A 324 13.88 -23.97 -5.80
N ASN A 325 14.60 -24.33 -6.84
CA ASN A 325 14.01 -24.70 -8.11
C ASN A 325 14.23 -26.19 -8.41
N LYS A 326 13.27 -26.77 -9.12
CA LYS A 326 13.35 -28.13 -9.64
C LYS A 326 12.94 -28.14 -11.09
N ASN A 327 13.85 -28.54 -11.97
CA ASN A 327 13.50 -28.79 -13.36
C ASN A 327 12.69 -30.10 -13.44
N PHE A 328 11.60 -30.10 -14.21
CA PHE A 328 10.81 -31.31 -14.45
C PHE A 328 10.61 -31.63 -15.93
N ASN A 329 10.99 -30.74 -16.87
CA ASN A 329 10.98 -30.96 -18.33
C ASN A 329 9.71 -31.63 -18.91
N LYS A 330 8.55 -31.43 -18.28
CA LYS A 330 7.25 -31.97 -18.68
C LYS A 330 6.19 -30.91 -18.54
N LYS A 331 5.08 -30.98 -19.29
CA LYS A 331 4.00 -29.99 -19.19
C LYS A 331 3.44 -29.96 -17.74
N PRO A 332 3.46 -28.82 -17.05
CA PRO A 332 2.91 -28.73 -15.70
C PRO A 332 1.39 -28.86 -15.74
N LYS A 333 0.84 -29.47 -14.67
CA LYS A 333 -0.59 -29.49 -14.42
C LYS A 333 -0.95 -28.35 -13.48
N PHE A 334 -1.52 -27.28 -14.02
CA PHE A 334 -2.06 -26.17 -13.23
C PHE A 334 -3.34 -26.63 -12.51
N SER A 335 -3.55 -26.20 -11.27
CA SER A 335 -4.79 -26.46 -10.53
C SER A 335 -5.93 -25.55 -11.01
N LEU A 336 -5.59 -24.35 -11.50
CA LEU A 336 -6.52 -23.44 -12.15
C LEU A 336 -6.54 -23.70 -13.67
N ASP A 337 -7.73 -23.90 -14.23
CA ASP A 337 -7.94 -24.08 -15.67
C ASP A 337 -9.13 -23.24 -16.15
N PRO A 338 -8.89 -22.01 -16.65
CA PRO A 338 -9.95 -21.13 -17.12
C PRO A 338 -10.66 -21.67 -18.38
N THR A 339 -10.09 -22.65 -19.09
CA THR A 339 -10.76 -23.22 -20.27
C THR A 339 -11.93 -24.14 -19.92
N LYS A 340 -11.96 -24.66 -18.69
CA LYS A 340 -13.02 -25.53 -18.16
C LYS A 340 -14.08 -24.76 -17.36
N ARG A 341 -13.91 -23.45 -17.20
CA ARG A 341 -14.72 -22.57 -16.33
C ARG A 341 -15.10 -21.25 -17.04
N LYS A 342 -15.29 -21.28 -18.36
CA LYS A 342 -15.52 -20.06 -19.16
C LYS A 342 -16.81 -19.33 -18.77
N ASP A 343 -17.85 -20.05 -18.36
CA ASP A 343 -19.14 -19.49 -17.94
C ASP A 343 -19.14 -19.08 -16.44
N ASP A 344 -18.01 -19.28 -15.75
CA ASP A 344 -17.81 -19.02 -14.33
C ASP A 344 -16.82 -17.88 -14.06
N ILE A 345 -16.47 -17.09 -15.08
CA ILE A 345 -15.65 -15.90 -14.90
C ILE A 345 -16.53 -14.78 -14.32
N LEU A 346 -16.12 -14.21 -13.19
CA LEU A 346 -16.77 -13.04 -12.59
C LEU A 346 -16.71 -11.88 -13.56
N LYS A 347 -17.83 -11.17 -13.72
CA LYS A 347 -17.85 -9.97 -14.53
C LYS A 347 -17.16 -8.82 -13.76
N PRO A 348 -16.67 -7.78 -14.46
CA PRO A 348 -16.02 -6.64 -13.82
C PRO A 348 -16.85 -5.99 -12.71
N GLU A 349 -18.18 -5.93 -12.87
CA GLU A 349 -19.13 -5.50 -11.86
C GLU A 349 -19.08 -6.37 -10.59
N ASP A 350 -19.16 -7.69 -10.72
CA ASP A 350 -19.08 -8.66 -9.61
C ASP A 350 -17.69 -8.65 -8.88
N LEU A 351 -16.65 -8.09 -9.52
CA LEU A 351 -15.32 -7.96 -8.93
C LEU A 351 -15.21 -6.76 -7.99
N LEU A 352 -15.82 -5.62 -8.35
CA LEU A 352 -15.88 -4.42 -7.49
C LEU A 352 -16.57 -4.72 -6.16
N ASP A 353 -17.56 -5.57 -6.27
CA ASP A 353 -18.43 -6.08 -5.23
C ASP A 353 -17.70 -6.97 -4.23
N LEU A 354 -16.97 -7.96 -4.75
CA LEU A 354 -16.05 -8.77 -3.96
C LEU A 354 -14.97 -7.91 -3.28
N LEU A 355 -14.42 -6.89 -3.96
CA LEU A 355 -13.41 -6.01 -3.39
C LEU A 355 -13.94 -5.10 -2.26
N GLN A 356 -15.20 -4.67 -2.33
CA GLN A 356 -15.85 -3.92 -1.26
C GLN A 356 -16.07 -4.78 -0.01
N TYR A 357 -16.42 -6.06 -0.19
CA TYR A 357 -16.48 -7.05 0.90
C TYR A 357 -15.12 -7.31 1.57
N LEU A 358 -14.04 -7.25 0.79
CA LEU A 358 -12.67 -7.46 1.29
C LEU A 358 -12.07 -6.23 2.00
N ASN A 359 -12.78 -5.09 2.06
CA ASN A 359 -12.24 -3.82 2.53
C ASN A 359 -12.37 -3.65 4.07
N VAL A 360 -11.22 -3.50 4.76
CA VAL A 360 -10.85 -3.00 6.12
C VAL A 360 -11.75 -3.34 7.34
N SER A 361 -13.08 -3.36 7.23
CA SER A 361 -14.00 -3.47 8.36
C SER A 361 -13.97 -4.82 9.08
N GLU A 362 -13.77 -5.93 8.36
CA GLU A 362 -13.67 -7.28 8.96
C GLU A 362 -12.30 -7.56 9.59
N LEU A 363 -11.22 -6.98 9.02
CA LEU A 363 -9.88 -7.02 9.61
C LEU A 363 -9.84 -6.28 10.97
N ASP A 364 -10.55 -5.15 11.08
CA ASP A 364 -10.67 -4.39 12.33
C ASP A 364 -11.51 -5.12 13.39
N LYS A 365 -12.59 -5.81 12.97
CA LYS A 365 -13.39 -6.68 13.86
C LYS A 365 -12.57 -7.86 14.39
N TRP A 366 -11.74 -8.49 13.56
CA TRP A 366 -10.88 -9.60 13.96
C TRP A 366 -9.74 -9.16 14.90
N ALA A 367 -9.10 -8.02 14.61
CA ALA A 367 -8.09 -7.43 15.49
C ALA A 367 -8.64 -7.15 16.91
N LYS A 368 -9.88 -6.64 16.99
CA LYS A 368 -10.60 -6.45 18.26
C LYS A 368 -10.94 -7.77 18.96
N LYS A 369 -11.37 -8.80 18.21
CA LYS A 369 -11.75 -10.11 18.75
C LYS A 369 -10.58 -10.92 19.29
N LEU A 370 -9.36 -10.66 18.80
CA LEU A 370 -8.13 -11.28 19.27
C LEU A 370 -7.41 -10.53 20.39
N GLY A 371 -8.01 -9.46 20.93
CA GLY A 371 -7.38 -8.66 21.98
C GLY A 371 -6.11 -7.94 21.53
N VAL A 372 -5.87 -7.84 20.21
CA VAL A 372 -4.75 -7.11 19.65
C VAL A 372 -5.05 -5.62 19.80
N LYS A 373 -4.42 -4.98 20.81
CA LYS A 373 -4.38 -3.52 20.87
C LYS A 373 -3.54 -3.03 19.69
N LYS A 374 -4.21 -2.59 18.62
CA LYS A 374 -3.70 -1.79 17.49
C LYS A 374 -2.16 -1.88 17.31
N THR A 375 -1.66 -3.03 16.88
CA THR A 375 -0.22 -3.18 16.56
C THR A 375 0.02 -2.86 15.09
N GLY A 376 0.66 -1.72 14.85
CA GLY A 376 1.60 -1.54 13.72
C GLY A 376 1.05 -1.60 12.29
N GLY A 377 -0.11 -1.05 12.00
CA GLY A 377 -0.31 -0.38 10.70
C GLY A 377 0.43 0.95 10.77
N ILE A 378 1.16 1.33 9.70
CA ILE A 378 1.85 2.62 9.48
C ILE A 378 1.72 3.57 10.68
N SER A 379 2.80 3.79 11.45
CA SER A 379 2.86 4.99 12.28
C SER A 379 2.92 6.20 11.33
N ILE A 380 1.75 6.60 10.84
CA ILE A 380 1.45 8.00 10.77
C ILE A 380 1.54 8.36 12.23
N LYS A 381 2.58 9.13 12.59
CA LYS A 381 2.69 9.68 13.95
C LYS A 381 1.28 10.04 14.36
N ASP A 382 0.83 9.49 15.48
CA ASP A 382 -0.32 9.99 16.20
C ASP A 382 0.07 11.41 16.66
N GLY A 383 0.07 12.33 15.69
CA GLY A 383 0.42 13.74 15.84
C GLY A 383 -0.75 14.53 16.40
N SER A 384 -1.83 13.84 16.74
CA SER A 384 -2.86 14.35 17.60
C SER A 384 -3.39 13.15 18.39
N GLU A 385 -2.79 12.87 19.54
CA GLU A 385 -3.64 12.57 20.70
C GLU A 385 -4.77 13.60 20.63
N LYS A 386 -5.98 13.17 20.21
CA LYS A 386 -7.18 13.98 20.39
C LYS A 386 -7.25 14.16 21.90
N LYS A 387 -6.70 15.25 22.42
CA LYS A 387 -6.97 15.64 23.80
C LYS A 387 -8.49 15.65 23.89
N PRO A 388 -9.09 14.86 24.80
CA PRO A 388 -10.52 14.92 24.99
C PRO A 388 -10.87 16.39 25.21
N ILE A 389 -11.87 16.87 24.47
CA ILE A 389 -12.41 18.21 24.63
C ILE A 389 -12.72 18.35 26.12
N THR A 390 -12.01 19.26 26.81
CA THR A 390 -12.29 19.48 28.22
C THR A 390 -13.51 20.38 28.34
N VAL A 391 -14.31 20.18 29.39
CA VAL A 391 -15.47 21.02 29.69
C VAL A 391 -15.08 22.51 29.71
N ASP A 392 -13.87 22.80 30.18
CA ASP A 392 -13.28 24.16 30.24
C ASP A 392 -13.08 24.82 28.87
N GLN A 393 -12.99 24.04 27.78
CA GLN A 393 -12.83 24.57 26.43
C GLN A 393 -14.16 24.96 25.76
N ALA A 394 -15.29 24.55 26.34
CA ALA A 394 -16.62 24.74 25.78
C ALA A 394 -17.34 25.94 26.42
N THR A 395 -16.79 27.14 26.23
CA THR A 395 -17.33 28.39 26.81
C THR A 395 -18.73 28.76 26.32
N ALA A 396 -19.16 28.24 25.17
CA ALA A 396 -20.52 28.44 24.65
C ALA A 396 -21.53 27.39 25.15
N ALA A 397 -21.09 26.41 25.96
CA ALA A 397 -21.97 25.35 26.44
C ALA A 397 -22.90 25.82 27.56
N VAL A 398 -24.20 25.72 27.35
CA VAL A 398 -25.22 26.02 28.37
C VAL A 398 -25.45 24.77 29.24
N PRO A 399 -25.39 24.84 30.58
CA PRO A 399 -25.79 23.75 31.46
C PRO A 399 -27.22 23.31 31.17
N THR A 400 -27.46 22.00 31.05
CA THR A 400 -28.78 21.50 30.69
C THR A 400 -29.09 20.18 31.38
N THR A 401 -30.26 20.11 32.01
CA THR A 401 -30.73 18.90 32.69
C THR A 401 -31.30 17.88 31.73
N THR A 402 -31.49 16.64 32.19
CA THR A 402 -32.12 15.61 31.37
C THR A 402 -33.58 15.95 31.08
N GLU A 403 -34.28 16.57 32.04
CA GLU A 403 -35.66 17.05 31.88
C GLU A 403 -35.76 18.14 30.80
N GLU A 404 -34.81 19.07 30.76
CA GLU A 404 -34.74 20.10 29.74
C GLU A 404 -34.47 19.52 28.35
N LEU A 405 -33.62 18.49 28.23
CA LEU A 405 -33.42 17.79 26.95
C LEU A 405 -34.70 17.14 26.45
N GLU A 406 -35.44 16.45 27.32
CA GLU A 406 -36.70 15.79 26.95
C GLU A 406 -37.80 16.79 26.55
N ALA A 407 -37.82 17.99 27.15
CA ALA A 407 -38.73 19.06 26.76
C ALA A 407 -38.47 19.60 25.34
N HIS A 408 -37.25 19.42 24.81
CA HIS A 408 -36.85 19.85 23.46
C HIS A 408 -36.93 18.72 22.42
N ARG A 409 -37.59 17.61 22.76
CA ARG A 409 -37.79 16.50 21.85
C ARG A 409 -38.96 16.80 20.90
N ASN A 410 -38.69 16.80 19.60
CA ASN A 410 -39.71 17.01 18.57
C ASN A 410 -40.63 15.77 18.39
N PRO A 411 -41.70 15.83 17.58
CA PRO A 411 -42.61 14.69 17.34
C PRO A 411 -41.93 13.41 16.83
N TYR A 412 -40.75 13.55 16.21
CA TYR A 412 -39.93 12.44 15.69
C TYR A 412 -38.90 11.92 16.69
N LYS A 413 -39.01 12.35 17.95
CA LYS A 413 -38.11 11.96 19.04
C LYS A 413 -36.68 12.46 18.84
N ILE A 414 -36.46 13.60 18.18
CA ILE A 414 -35.15 14.22 18.05
C ILE A 414 -35.07 15.40 19.03
N VAL A 415 -34.03 15.43 19.86
CA VAL A 415 -33.72 16.59 20.73
C VAL A 415 -33.04 17.65 19.88
N GLU A 416 -33.65 18.81 19.75
CA GLU A 416 -33.16 19.89 18.88
C GLU A 416 -33.15 21.22 19.61
N PHE A 417 -32.02 21.92 19.51
CA PHE A 417 -31.88 23.30 19.98
C PHE A 417 -31.42 24.17 18.82
N LYS A 418 -32.33 25.01 18.32
CA LYS A 418 -32.03 25.96 17.25
C LYS A 418 -31.07 27.06 17.71
N ASP A 419 -31.30 27.56 18.93
CA ASP A 419 -30.48 28.59 19.56
C ASP A 419 -29.50 28.00 20.57
N GLN A 420 -28.26 28.49 20.52
CA GLN A 420 -27.16 28.08 21.39
C GLN A 420 -27.00 26.55 21.48
N PRO A 421 -26.83 25.80 20.38
CA PRO A 421 -27.00 24.34 20.37
C PRO A 421 -26.03 23.52 21.25
N ILE A 422 -24.97 24.14 21.78
CA ILE A 422 -23.98 23.47 22.63
C ILE A 422 -24.50 23.38 24.06
N ARG A 423 -24.60 22.16 24.58
CA ARG A 423 -25.16 21.83 25.89
C ARG A 423 -24.11 21.13 26.75
N ARG A 424 -24.07 21.45 28.03
CA ARG A 424 -23.31 20.73 29.05
C ARG A 424 -24.28 19.87 29.83
N VAL A 425 -24.21 18.56 29.61
CA VAL A 425 -25.14 17.57 30.16
C VAL A 425 -24.41 16.76 31.22
N THR A 426 -24.94 16.75 32.44
CA THR A 426 -24.43 15.92 33.53
C THR A 426 -25.09 14.54 33.46
N ALA A 427 -24.30 13.51 33.21
CA ALA A 427 -24.77 12.13 33.22
C ALA A 427 -25.07 11.64 34.66
N PRO A 428 -25.86 10.57 34.85
CA PRO A 428 -26.21 10.06 36.18
C PRO A 428 -25.02 9.66 37.05
N ASN A 429 -23.88 9.36 36.45
CA ASN A 429 -22.61 9.07 37.13
C ASN A 429 -21.84 10.34 37.56
N GLY A 430 -22.41 11.53 37.37
CA GLY A 430 -21.79 12.83 37.66
C GLY A 430 -20.82 13.32 36.58
N GLU A 431 -20.65 12.58 35.46
CA GLU A 431 -19.78 12.97 34.37
C GLU A 431 -20.44 14.05 33.50
N GLU A 432 -19.79 15.19 33.33
CA GLU A 432 -20.26 16.23 32.42
C GLU A 432 -19.77 15.99 30.99
N LYS A 433 -20.69 16.09 30.03
CA LYS A 433 -20.40 16.00 28.59
C LYS A 433 -20.85 17.24 27.86
N VAL A 434 -20.01 17.71 26.95
CA VAL A 434 -20.35 18.79 26.02
C VAL A 434 -20.90 18.15 24.74
N LEU A 435 -22.13 18.50 24.40
CA LEU A 435 -22.88 17.90 23.30
C LEU A 435 -23.42 19.01 22.39
N ASN A 436 -23.43 18.77 21.09
CA ASN A 436 -24.05 19.66 20.11
C ASN A 436 -25.41 19.09 19.71
N PHE A 437 -26.50 19.83 19.98
CA PHE A 437 -27.86 19.45 19.61
C PHE A 437 -28.46 20.35 18.52
N GLY A 438 -27.64 21.10 17.82
CA GLY A 438 -28.03 21.86 16.63
C GLY A 438 -27.90 21.01 15.38
N ASP A 439 -28.19 21.60 14.22
CA ASP A 439 -28.21 20.93 12.91
C ASP A 439 -26.98 21.23 12.03
N SER A 440 -25.93 21.80 12.64
CA SER A 440 -24.69 22.23 12.00
C SER A 440 -23.47 21.80 12.81
N VAL A 441 -22.31 21.76 12.16
CA VAL A 441 -21.03 21.68 12.88
C VAL A 441 -20.78 23.02 13.56
N VAL A 442 -20.51 22.99 14.86
CA VAL A 442 -20.41 24.20 15.69
C VAL A 442 -19.11 24.21 16.47
N ASN A 443 -18.49 25.39 16.57
CA ASN A 443 -17.36 25.59 17.44
C ASN A 443 -17.83 25.64 18.90
N ILE A 444 -17.39 24.70 19.74
CA ILE A 444 -17.83 24.63 21.14
C ILE A 444 -17.41 25.82 22.00
N ALA A 445 -16.38 26.56 21.59
CA ALA A 445 -15.89 27.71 22.34
C ALA A 445 -16.72 28.96 22.02
N THR A 446 -17.05 29.18 20.75
CA THR A 446 -17.76 30.41 20.30
C THR A 446 -19.26 30.20 20.11
N GLY A 447 -19.72 28.96 19.92
CA GLY A 447 -21.10 28.65 19.54
C GLY A 447 -21.42 28.93 18.08
N GLU A 448 -20.43 29.34 17.28
CA GLU A 448 -20.61 29.72 15.87
C GLU A 448 -20.68 28.48 14.97
N LYS A 449 -21.59 28.53 13.98
CA LYS A 449 -21.70 27.51 12.93
C LYS A 449 -20.50 27.61 11.98
N MET A 450 -20.04 26.46 11.51
CA MET A 450 -18.98 26.37 10.50
C MET A 450 -19.49 26.65 9.08
N ASP A 451 -20.76 26.36 8.83
CA ASP A 451 -21.43 26.67 7.58
C ASP A 451 -22.20 28.00 7.67
N ALA A 452 -22.49 28.58 6.51
CA ALA A 452 -23.26 29.82 6.38
C ALA A 452 -24.72 29.56 6.01
N TYR A 453 -25.19 28.30 6.08
CA TYR A 453 -26.54 27.96 5.66
C TYR A 453 -27.58 28.39 6.69
N THR A 454 -28.68 28.90 6.17
CA THR A 454 -29.85 29.35 6.92
C THR A 454 -31.01 28.38 6.73
N GLU A 455 -32.11 28.56 7.46
CA GLU A 455 -33.32 27.74 7.26
C GLU A 455 -33.90 27.89 5.85
N GLU A 456 -33.63 29.01 5.17
CA GLU A 456 -34.05 29.23 3.77
C GLU A 456 -33.32 28.31 2.78
N ASP A 457 -32.16 27.76 3.16
CA ASP A 457 -31.35 26.87 2.32
C ASP A 457 -31.73 25.38 2.49
N ASP A 458 -32.53 25.04 3.50
CA ASP A 458 -32.78 23.65 3.90
C ASP A 458 -33.43 22.82 2.79
N ASP A 459 -34.40 23.38 2.06
CA ASP A 459 -35.04 22.70 0.92
C ASP A 459 -34.02 22.38 -0.19
N ALA A 460 -33.14 23.33 -0.52
CA ALA A 460 -32.13 23.14 -1.54
C ALA A 460 -31.08 22.10 -1.14
N LEU A 461 -30.68 22.10 0.13
CA LEU A 461 -29.76 21.12 0.72
C LEU A 461 -30.39 19.73 0.78
N TYR A 462 -31.67 19.66 1.15
CA TYR A 462 -32.43 18.44 1.18
C TYR A 462 -32.52 17.83 -0.22
N GLU A 463 -32.97 18.59 -1.23
CA GLU A 463 -33.03 18.12 -2.61
C GLU A 463 -31.66 17.69 -3.13
N PHE A 464 -30.59 18.42 -2.77
CA PHE A 464 -29.23 18.14 -3.17
C PHE A 464 -28.78 16.74 -2.71
N VAL A 465 -29.12 16.29 -1.50
CA VAL A 465 -28.75 14.95 -1.02
C VAL A 465 -29.81 13.88 -1.26
N THR A 466 -31.03 14.24 -1.70
CA THR A 466 -32.16 13.31 -1.87
C THR A 466 -32.66 13.22 -3.32
N THR A 467 -33.71 13.96 -3.64
CA THR A 467 -34.55 13.82 -4.84
C THR A 467 -33.80 14.12 -6.14
N LYS A 468 -32.75 14.94 -6.11
CA LYS A 468 -31.88 15.16 -7.28
C LYS A 468 -30.92 14.01 -7.55
N VAL A 469 -30.67 13.15 -6.57
CA VAL A 469 -29.74 12.02 -6.67
C VAL A 469 -30.45 10.76 -7.16
N ASP A 470 -31.59 10.42 -6.54
CA ASP A 470 -32.42 9.29 -6.99
C ASP A 470 -33.91 9.63 -6.82
N PRO A 471 -34.56 10.22 -7.84
CA PRO A 471 -35.94 10.73 -7.74
C PRO A 471 -36.98 9.62 -7.54
N ASN A 472 -36.61 8.36 -7.69
CA ASN A 472 -37.53 7.22 -7.55
C ASN A 472 -37.59 6.67 -6.12
N GLN A 473 -36.84 7.25 -5.17
CA GLN A 473 -36.83 6.80 -3.78
C GLN A 473 -37.74 7.64 -2.91
N THR A 474 -38.16 7.05 -1.79
CA THR A 474 -38.89 7.75 -0.74
C THR A 474 -37.93 8.11 0.40
N TYR A 475 -37.82 9.40 0.67
CA TYR A 475 -36.91 9.97 1.67
C TYR A 475 -37.68 10.42 2.91
N LEU A 476 -37.00 10.41 4.06
CA LEU A 476 -37.45 11.12 5.26
C LEU A 476 -37.56 12.60 4.92
N THR A 477 -38.55 13.32 5.45
CA THR A 477 -38.56 14.78 5.34
C THR A 477 -37.39 15.41 6.08
N TRP A 478 -37.13 16.70 5.84
CA TRP A 478 -36.08 17.41 6.58
C TRP A 478 -36.34 17.41 8.09
N GLU A 479 -37.60 17.56 8.51
CA GLU A 479 -38.04 17.54 9.91
C GLU A 479 -37.93 16.15 10.56
N GLU A 480 -38.16 15.10 9.77
CA GLU A 480 -37.99 13.70 10.20
C GLU A 480 -36.51 13.31 10.34
N SER A 481 -35.62 14.03 9.66
CA SER A 481 -34.18 13.74 9.65
C SER A 481 -33.50 14.21 10.94
N SER A 482 -32.56 13.42 11.44
CA SER A 482 -31.79 13.78 12.63
C SER A 482 -30.92 15.02 12.41
N ASN A 483 -30.54 15.66 13.51
CA ASN A 483 -29.60 16.78 13.49
C ASN A 483 -28.25 16.41 12.85
N THR A 484 -27.77 15.19 13.06
CA THR A 484 -26.53 14.70 12.46
C THR A 484 -26.71 14.47 10.95
N GLN A 485 -27.89 14.04 10.48
CA GLN A 485 -28.21 13.94 9.05
C GLN A 485 -28.23 15.31 8.38
N LYS A 486 -28.95 16.28 8.97
CA LYS A 486 -29.00 17.67 8.50
C LYS A 486 -27.60 18.28 8.40
N ALA A 487 -26.79 18.14 9.46
CA ALA A 487 -25.40 18.62 9.45
C ALA A 487 -24.54 17.91 8.40
N GLY A 488 -24.74 16.60 8.19
CA GLY A 488 -24.06 15.85 7.14
C GLY A 488 -24.37 16.40 5.74
N ALA A 489 -25.63 16.73 5.46
CA ALA A 489 -26.04 17.34 4.19
C ALA A 489 -25.38 18.71 3.97
N LYS A 490 -25.41 19.58 4.99
CA LYS A 490 -24.71 20.88 4.98
C LYS A 490 -23.22 20.71 4.74
N GLN A 491 -22.57 19.77 5.43
CA GLN A 491 -21.14 19.51 5.26
C GLN A 491 -20.80 19.04 3.84
N ILE A 492 -21.59 18.14 3.24
CA ILE A 492 -21.35 17.73 1.85
C ILE A 492 -21.45 18.93 0.90
N ALA A 493 -22.47 19.76 1.04
CA ALA A 493 -22.66 20.92 0.16
C ALA A 493 -21.50 21.92 0.25
N VAL A 494 -20.98 22.18 1.46
CA VAL A 494 -19.76 22.99 1.62
C VAL A 494 -18.55 22.29 1.01
N MET A 495 -18.39 20.98 1.24
CA MET A 495 -17.25 20.23 0.74
C MET A 495 -17.22 20.12 -0.78
N ASP A 496 -18.36 19.99 -1.46
CA ASP A 496 -18.46 20.07 -2.93
C ASP A 496 -17.89 21.40 -3.43
N THR A 497 -18.30 22.51 -2.80
CA THR A 497 -17.79 23.84 -3.13
C THR A 497 -16.30 23.97 -2.87
N VAL A 498 -15.81 23.41 -1.76
CA VAL A 498 -14.37 23.38 -1.41
C VAL A 498 -13.57 22.63 -2.45
N PHE A 499 -13.99 21.42 -2.84
CA PHE A 499 -13.28 20.62 -3.83
C PHE A 499 -13.33 21.23 -5.22
N ARG A 500 -14.44 21.84 -5.63
CA ARG A 500 -14.51 22.60 -6.89
C ARG A 500 -13.50 23.74 -6.90
N LYS A 501 -13.43 24.54 -5.84
CA LYS A 501 -12.46 25.65 -5.71
C LYS A 501 -11.00 25.14 -5.69
N PHE A 502 -10.73 24.00 -5.07
CA PHE A 502 -9.40 23.37 -5.15
C PHE A 502 -9.07 22.87 -6.55
N ASN A 503 -10.02 22.25 -7.26
CA ASN A 503 -9.81 21.79 -8.64
C ASN A 503 -9.60 22.97 -9.62
N GLU A 504 -10.30 24.09 -9.42
CA GLU A 504 -10.05 25.34 -10.14
C GLU A 504 -8.63 25.86 -9.88
N ALA A 505 -8.19 25.90 -8.63
CA ALA A 505 -6.83 26.32 -8.26
C ALA A 505 -5.75 25.39 -8.82
N ILE A 506 -5.99 24.07 -8.82
CA ILE A 506 -5.09 23.08 -9.42
C ILE A 506 -4.98 23.27 -10.94
N SER A 507 -6.10 23.52 -11.62
CA SER A 507 -6.12 23.65 -13.09
C SER A 507 -5.53 24.96 -13.57
N SER A 508 -5.67 26.03 -12.79
CA SER A 508 -5.11 27.36 -13.08
C SER A 508 -3.73 27.60 -12.45
N GLU A 509 -3.23 26.63 -11.65
CA GLU A 509 -2.03 26.75 -10.82
C GLU A 509 -2.01 27.99 -9.90
N ASN A 510 -3.19 28.51 -9.53
CA ASN A 510 -3.34 29.71 -8.71
C ASN A 510 -3.85 29.39 -7.29
N TYR A 511 -2.90 29.17 -6.38
CA TYR A 511 -3.14 28.86 -4.96
C TYR A 511 -3.17 30.09 -4.04
N THR A 512 -3.08 31.30 -4.59
CA THR A 512 -3.15 32.56 -3.83
C THR A 512 -4.51 33.25 -3.95
N SER A 513 -5.40 32.72 -4.80
CA SER A 513 -6.75 33.25 -4.97
C SER A 513 -7.53 33.27 -3.65
N GLU A 514 -8.37 34.28 -3.47
CA GLU A 514 -9.23 34.41 -2.29
C GLU A 514 -10.13 33.17 -2.11
N LYS A 515 -10.70 32.67 -3.23
CA LYS A 515 -11.52 31.45 -3.24
C LYS A 515 -10.75 30.24 -2.68
N PHE A 516 -9.49 30.07 -3.08
CA PHE A 516 -8.65 29.01 -2.55
C PHE A 516 -8.40 29.19 -1.04
N GLN A 517 -8.05 30.39 -0.61
CA GLN A 517 -7.74 30.67 0.81
C GLN A 517 -8.96 30.48 1.71
N GLN A 518 -10.15 30.86 1.26
CA GLN A 518 -11.41 30.59 1.96
C GLN A 518 -11.63 29.08 2.13
N SER A 519 -11.50 28.29 1.06
CA SER A 519 -11.64 26.82 1.11
C SER A 519 -10.58 26.16 1.99
N TYR A 520 -9.35 26.67 1.96
CA TYR A 520 -8.26 26.17 2.79
C TYR A 520 -8.49 26.46 4.27
N ASN A 521 -8.99 27.65 4.60
CA ASN A 521 -9.33 28.02 5.98
C ASN A 521 -10.54 27.26 6.51
N PHE A 522 -11.56 27.03 5.68
CA PHE A 522 -12.66 26.15 6.03
C PHE A 522 -12.16 24.75 6.42
N LEU A 523 -11.26 24.17 5.61
CA LEU A 523 -10.72 22.84 5.86
C LEU A 523 -9.91 22.77 7.16
N LYS A 524 -9.16 23.84 7.50
CA LYS A 524 -8.49 23.97 8.81
C LYS A 524 -9.47 23.93 9.96
N ALA A 525 -10.57 24.67 9.86
CA ALA A 525 -11.62 24.64 10.87
C ALA A 525 -12.25 23.23 10.95
N ALA A 526 -12.50 22.57 9.82
CA ALA A 526 -13.20 21.28 9.78
C ALA A 526 -12.42 20.14 10.48
N VAL A 527 -11.10 20.27 10.60
CA VAL A 527 -10.23 19.31 11.30
C VAL A 527 -9.89 19.70 12.74
N ASP A 528 -10.28 20.91 13.17
CA ASP A 528 -10.07 21.40 14.54
C ASP A 528 -11.03 20.64 15.48
N PRO A 529 -10.52 20.01 16.55
CA PRO A 529 -11.34 19.27 17.51
C PRO A 529 -12.40 20.13 18.22
N LYS A 530 -12.28 21.46 18.22
CA LYS A 530 -13.30 22.36 18.78
C LYS A 530 -14.57 22.44 17.93
N ASN A 531 -14.49 22.08 16.65
CA ASN A 531 -15.65 22.07 15.76
C ASN A 531 -16.29 20.68 15.78
N VAL A 532 -17.46 20.59 16.40
CA VAL A 532 -18.11 19.31 16.69
C VAL A 532 -19.39 19.15 15.87
N LEU A 533 -19.53 17.97 15.27
CA LEU A 533 -20.76 17.53 14.62
C LEU A 533 -21.86 17.35 15.68
N PRO A 534 -23.16 17.47 15.31
CA PRO A 534 -24.24 17.16 16.23
C PRO A 534 -24.12 15.76 16.83
N SER A 535 -24.37 15.69 18.14
CA SER A 535 -24.27 14.48 18.94
C SER A 535 -25.21 13.40 18.42
N PRO A 536 -24.73 12.15 18.24
CA PRO A 536 -25.57 11.06 17.76
C PRO A 536 -26.75 10.77 18.68
N GLN A 537 -27.95 10.69 18.12
CA GLN A 537 -29.18 10.36 18.85
C GLN A 537 -29.74 8.99 18.48
N ASN A 538 -29.30 8.44 17.33
CA ASN A 538 -29.65 7.09 16.88
C ASN A 538 -28.45 6.36 16.22
N ALA A 539 -28.66 5.14 15.76
CA ALA A 539 -27.62 4.31 15.13
C ALA A 539 -27.13 4.87 13.77
N THR A 540 -28.03 5.49 13.00
CA THR A 540 -27.68 6.17 11.73
C THR A 540 -26.70 7.32 12.01
N ASP A 541 -26.95 8.11 13.05
CA ASP A 541 -26.09 9.24 13.43
C ASP A 541 -24.69 8.79 13.82
N GLN A 542 -24.56 7.65 14.51
CA GLN A 542 -23.25 7.09 14.84
C GLN A 542 -22.46 6.69 13.59
N THR A 543 -23.15 6.22 12.55
CA THR A 543 -22.53 5.90 11.26
C THR A 543 -22.02 7.16 10.59
N ILE A 544 -22.83 8.23 10.59
CA ILE A 544 -22.46 9.53 10.01
C ILE A 544 -21.27 10.14 10.75
N LEU A 545 -21.29 10.12 12.08
CA LEU A 545 -20.20 10.65 12.91
C LEU A 545 -18.88 9.93 12.61
N LYS A 546 -18.88 8.58 12.58
CA LYS A 546 -17.67 7.81 12.25
C LYS A 546 -17.14 8.15 10.85
N TRP A 547 -18.03 8.35 9.89
CA TRP A 547 -17.66 8.74 8.54
C TRP A 547 -17.06 10.15 8.49
N TYR A 548 -17.68 11.11 9.18
CA TYR A 548 -17.15 12.47 9.32
C TYR A 548 -15.75 12.45 9.93
N GLU A 549 -15.55 11.71 11.02
CA GLU A 549 -14.24 11.58 11.67
C GLU A 549 -13.19 10.95 10.76
N ALA A 550 -13.57 9.92 9.98
CA ALA A 550 -12.67 9.31 9.00
C ALA A 550 -12.27 10.31 7.89
N ASN A 551 -13.20 11.16 7.44
CA ASN A 551 -12.90 12.17 6.42
C ASN A 551 -11.93 13.26 6.89
N GLN A 552 -11.94 13.59 8.18
CA GLN A 552 -10.99 14.56 8.73
C GLN A 552 -9.52 14.16 8.48
N GLU A 553 -9.20 12.86 8.38
CA GLU A 553 -7.82 12.42 8.06
C GLU A 553 -7.42 12.78 6.63
N TYR A 554 -8.33 12.62 5.67
CA TYR A 554 -8.11 13.05 4.29
C TYR A 554 -7.97 14.57 4.20
N TRP A 555 -8.75 15.31 4.98
CA TRP A 555 -8.65 16.77 5.05
C TRP A 555 -7.33 17.24 5.66
N ARG A 556 -6.86 16.59 6.74
CA ARG A 556 -5.53 16.83 7.30
C ARG A 556 -4.43 16.52 6.29
N THR A 557 -4.62 15.51 5.44
CA THR A 557 -3.68 15.19 4.38
C THR A 557 -3.61 16.31 3.34
N ILE A 558 -4.72 16.92 2.94
CA ILE A 558 -4.70 18.13 2.09
C ILE A 558 -3.92 19.26 2.77
N LEU A 559 -4.22 19.55 4.04
CA LEU A 559 -3.58 20.64 4.80
C LEU A 559 -2.08 20.41 5.04
N ALA A 560 -1.63 19.16 5.05
CA ALA A 560 -0.21 18.81 5.18
C ALA A 560 0.58 19.04 3.87
N ASN A 561 -0.11 19.17 2.73
CA ASN A 561 0.50 19.39 1.43
C ASN A 561 0.41 20.87 1.04
N ASP A 562 1.50 21.61 1.23
CA ASP A 562 1.60 22.99 0.77
C ASP A 562 1.70 23.03 -0.77
N PRO A 563 0.70 23.53 -1.50
CA PRO A 563 0.70 23.49 -2.97
C PRO A 563 1.80 24.36 -3.60
N THR A 564 2.36 25.32 -2.85
CA THR A 564 3.50 26.14 -3.31
C THR A 564 4.82 25.36 -3.27
N LYS A 565 4.87 24.25 -2.52
CA LYS A 565 6.05 23.39 -2.36
C LYS A 565 5.87 22.00 -2.98
N ASP A 566 4.64 21.51 -3.06
CA ASP A 566 4.27 20.19 -3.59
C ASP A 566 2.87 20.20 -4.24
N ALA A 567 2.76 20.82 -5.41
CA ALA A 567 1.51 20.87 -6.17
C ALA A 567 0.97 19.47 -6.56
N VAL A 568 1.85 18.50 -6.80
CA VAL A 568 1.47 17.12 -7.15
C VAL A 568 0.89 16.40 -5.94
N GLY A 569 1.54 16.52 -4.77
CA GLY A 569 1.04 15.99 -3.51
C GLY A 569 -0.30 16.61 -3.11
N PHE A 570 -0.44 17.93 -3.24
CA PHE A 570 -1.70 18.64 -3.00
C PHE A 570 -2.82 18.13 -3.92
N LYS A 571 -2.57 18.04 -5.23
CA LYS A 571 -3.55 17.52 -6.21
C LYS A 571 -4.00 16.10 -5.86
N LYS A 572 -3.08 15.20 -5.51
CA LYS A 572 -3.41 13.83 -5.13
C LYS A 572 -4.26 13.78 -3.86
N ALA A 573 -3.88 14.54 -2.83
CA ALA A 573 -4.66 14.63 -1.59
C ALA A 573 -6.08 15.16 -1.82
N VAL A 574 -6.24 16.16 -2.68
CA VAL A 574 -7.55 16.70 -3.09
C VAL A 574 -8.38 15.64 -3.83
N GLN A 575 -7.78 14.88 -4.74
CA GLN A 575 -8.49 13.82 -5.48
C GLN A 575 -8.96 12.68 -4.57
N GLU A 576 -8.10 12.21 -3.67
CA GLU A 576 -8.45 11.14 -2.72
C GLU A 576 -9.54 11.60 -1.74
N ALA A 577 -9.43 12.81 -1.20
CA ALA A 577 -10.45 13.37 -0.31
C ALA A 577 -11.79 13.60 -1.04
N ASN A 578 -11.76 14.07 -2.29
CA ASN A 578 -12.96 14.26 -3.11
C ASN A 578 -13.65 12.92 -3.41
N GLN A 579 -12.88 11.85 -3.67
CA GLN A 579 -13.44 10.51 -3.83
C GLN A 579 -14.17 10.04 -2.56
N GLN A 580 -13.58 10.25 -1.39
CA GLN A 580 -14.22 9.90 -0.12
C GLN A 580 -15.46 10.76 0.16
N ALA A 581 -15.42 12.04 -0.18
CA ALA A 581 -16.58 12.91 -0.08
C ALA A 581 -17.74 12.45 -0.99
N ASN A 582 -17.44 11.96 -2.20
CA ASN A 582 -18.45 11.37 -3.08
C ASN A 582 -19.05 10.08 -2.49
N HIS A 583 -18.25 9.25 -1.82
CA HIS A 583 -18.78 8.09 -1.09
C HIS A 583 -19.68 8.52 0.07
N PHE A 584 -19.30 9.57 0.80
CA PHE A 584 -20.10 10.12 1.88
C PHE A 584 -21.42 10.72 1.35
N TYR A 585 -21.39 11.42 0.23
CA TYR A 585 -22.58 11.93 -0.45
C TYR A 585 -23.56 10.81 -0.83
N PHE A 586 -23.05 9.74 -1.44
CA PHE A 586 -23.85 8.56 -1.74
C PHE A 586 -24.45 7.93 -0.47
N LEU A 587 -23.62 7.77 0.58
CA LEU A 587 -24.08 7.23 1.85
C LEU A 587 -25.19 8.10 2.45
N MET A 588 -25.04 9.42 2.43
CA MET A 588 -26.07 10.32 2.95
C MET A 588 -27.38 10.17 2.17
N ASN A 589 -27.35 10.07 0.84
CA ASN A 589 -28.56 9.78 0.06
C ASN A 589 -29.27 8.51 0.56
N VAL A 590 -28.52 7.44 0.82
CA VAL A 590 -29.08 6.19 1.34
C VAL A 590 -29.61 6.37 2.76
N LEU A 591 -28.87 7.05 3.63
CA LEU A 591 -29.25 7.26 5.04
C LEU A 591 -30.46 8.20 5.20
N PHE A 592 -30.72 9.09 4.25
CA PHE A 592 -31.94 9.90 4.20
C PHE A 592 -33.17 9.11 3.70
N SER A 593 -33.02 7.87 3.24
CA SER A 593 -34.14 7.10 2.71
C SER A 593 -34.97 6.46 3.81
N THR A 594 -36.29 6.43 3.62
CA THR A 594 -37.22 5.72 4.53
C THR A 594 -36.91 4.22 4.62
N ASN A 595 -36.31 3.65 3.57
CA ASN A 595 -35.86 2.26 3.49
C ASN A 595 -34.33 2.15 3.51
N ALA A 596 -33.61 3.02 4.24
CA ALA A 596 -32.15 3.07 4.29
C ALA A 596 -31.50 1.69 4.54
N GLU A 597 -32.04 0.87 5.44
CA GLU A 597 -31.53 -0.48 5.70
C GLU A 597 -31.67 -1.41 4.48
N GLU A 598 -32.82 -1.38 3.81
CA GLU A 598 -33.04 -2.15 2.59
C GLU A 598 -32.14 -1.65 1.47
N ARG A 599 -31.96 -0.34 1.30
CA ARG A 599 -31.07 0.25 0.29
C ARG A 599 -29.61 -0.04 0.60
N LEU A 600 -29.16 0.07 1.84
CA LEU A 600 -27.82 -0.38 2.26
C LEU A 600 -27.64 -1.86 1.94
N ASN A 601 -28.60 -2.70 2.31
CA ASN A 601 -28.56 -4.13 2.02
C ASN A 601 -28.67 -4.43 0.52
N LYS A 602 -29.39 -3.63 -0.26
CA LYS A 602 -29.56 -3.78 -1.71
C LYS A 602 -28.33 -3.28 -2.43
N GLU A 603 -27.72 -2.19 -2.02
CA GLU A 603 -26.45 -1.70 -2.52
C GLU A 603 -25.34 -2.66 -2.19
N ILE A 604 -25.33 -3.20 -0.96
CA ILE A 604 -24.47 -4.31 -0.61
C ILE A 604 -24.80 -5.49 -1.53
N LYS A 605 -26.07 -5.86 -1.76
CA LYS A 605 -26.48 -7.02 -2.59
C LYS A 605 -26.34 -6.87 -4.11
N SER A 606 -26.44 -5.66 -4.65
CA SER A 606 -26.32 -5.27 -6.07
C SER A 606 -24.90 -4.89 -6.40
N LYS A 607 -24.13 -4.55 -5.36
CA LYS A 607 -22.69 -4.60 -5.31
C LYS A 607 -22.21 -5.90 -4.62
N MET A 608 -22.99 -6.96 -4.76
CA MET A 608 -22.55 -8.35 -4.65
C MET A 608 -22.97 -9.00 -5.97
#